data_AF-A0A319EUD6-F1
#
_entry.id   AF-A0A319EUD6-F1
#
_cell.length_a   1.000
_cell.length_b   1.000
_cell.length_c   1.000
_cell.angle_alpha   90.00
_cell.angle_beta   90.00
_cell.angle_gamma   90.00
#
_symmetry.space_group_name_H-M   'P 1'
#
loop_
_entity.id
_entity.type
_entity.pdbx_description
1 polymer ?
#
loop_
_entity_poly.entity_id
_entity_poly.type
_entity_poly.pdbx_seq_one_letter_code
_entity_poly.pdbx_strand_id
1 'polypeptide(L)'
;MATPTLDRFLSSVADLVKARDGSQLQDFLQLEPPLPDIYRQMVVELRQHYPSGPKEADLLRRCEALVPKSKGASWAAFATFMKLYFTFLRDVNLDNLLDTYDLLKGLLNQCVLALGDSQMGVVVLPTVLYLSKVLSKLAMGLDRRPELVAHLLRLEGRSNQEEATEKVTLVEKSANVVREAFIKCLTDRSGTPGIHGKPEGKRIGIYLMANLCLKLLFQCGKLRNAEQMFASISAQSPPLKHFPASQRVTYLYYLGRYLFSNNLFYPAQIALQASYDQCHRQATNQKRVILTYLIPCNIIMGRFPSSQLLQRPEAEGLADKFLPICRLIARGDYIAFREHLAIGSPETEWFARKGILLALRNRCEILVWRSLARKVFIHAGFHGESSHGPAQRGPPPYLYLNKLDAAVRWIQTQHAQSSQGAIGFFSPRPEVDSKAGQNLVGSQIVNKTPDWDFEGLNELEAQEAVASPGLMAKYGDYLAPDGCFDAHGQWQANAVGNLVDGQPSAEYQHYELDPYASQADSGQEGKPTLMMRELESILASLLTQGLMRGFLTHKNPRLAIPGARVRGAVPTGFPNVSQTILAREREDDNVPGWVQSPEMAAVPAAGGGRVVNLSGARPVGVQ
;
A
#
# COMPACT_ATOMS: atom_id res chain seq x y z
N MET A 1 -30.00 21.22 -48.70
CA MET A 1 -29.25 21.60 -47.47
C MET A 1 -28.08 20.64 -47.37
N ALA A 2 -26.89 21.06 -47.77
CA ALA A 2 -25.75 20.18 -47.92
C ALA A 2 -24.86 20.26 -46.67
N THR A 3 -24.44 19.11 -46.16
CA THR A 3 -23.40 18.99 -45.10
C THR A 3 -22.15 18.36 -45.70
N PRO A 4 -21.49 19.03 -46.68
CA PRO A 4 -20.46 18.40 -47.51
C PRO A 4 -19.27 17.90 -46.68
N THR A 5 -18.94 18.58 -45.59
CA THR A 5 -17.82 18.20 -44.71
C THR A 5 -18.20 16.96 -43.90
N LEU A 6 -19.39 16.96 -43.30
CA LEU A 6 -19.89 15.80 -42.53
C LEU A 6 -20.10 14.57 -43.43
N ASP A 7 -20.62 14.74 -44.65
CA ASP A 7 -20.79 13.67 -45.63
C ASP A 7 -19.44 13.02 -45.98
N ARG A 8 -18.43 13.83 -46.31
CA ARG A 8 -17.08 13.34 -46.61
C ARG A 8 -16.45 12.63 -45.40
N PHE A 9 -16.68 13.15 -44.20
CA PHE A 9 -16.20 12.54 -42.96
C PHE A 9 -16.83 11.16 -42.72
N LEU A 10 -18.15 11.05 -42.83
CA LEU A 10 -18.90 9.80 -42.68
C LEU A 10 -18.49 8.77 -43.73
N SER A 11 -18.31 9.16 -45.00
CA SER A 11 -17.81 8.26 -46.05
C SER A 11 -16.43 7.71 -45.72
N SER A 12 -15.52 8.57 -45.26
CA SER A 12 -14.15 8.16 -44.88
C SER A 12 -14.17 7.17 -43.72
N VAL A 13 -15.00 7.43 -42.68
CA VAL A 13 -15.18 6.49 -41.56
C VAL A 13 -15.76 5.16 -42.03
N ALA A 14 -16.76 5.18 -42.91
CA ALA A 14 -17.35 3.95 -43.45
C ALA A 14 -16.31 3.10 -44.22
N ASP A 15 -15.43 3.73 -44.99
CA ASP A 15 -14.38 3.04 -45.73
C ASP A 15 -13.32 2.45 -44.79
N LEU A 16 -12.93 3.18 -43.74
CA LEU A 16 -12.03 2.67 -42.69
C LEU A 16 -12.63 1.48 -41.92
N VAL A 17 -13.92 1.54 -41.59
CA VAL A 17 -14.64 0.45 -40.93
C VAL A 17 -14.74 -0.78 -41.84
N LYS A 18 -15.00 -0.60 -43.14
CA LYS A 18 -14.98 -1.70 -44.13
C LYS A 18 -13.59 -2.31 -44.27
N ALA A 19 -12.55 -1.47 -44.28
CA ALA A 19 -11.15 -1.91 -44.34
C ALA A 19 -10.64 -2.53 -43.03
N ARG A 20 -11.41 -2.41 -41.93
CA ARG A 20 -11.05 -2.86 -40.57
C ARG A 20 -9.76 -2.22 -40.03
N ASP A 21 -9.45 -1.00 -40.47
CA ASP A 21 -8.28 -0.26 -40.00
C ASP A 21 -8.61 0.53 -38.73
N GLY A 22 -8.42 -0.11 -37.57
CA GLY A 22 -8.69 0.50 -36.27
C GLY A 22 -7.72 1.62 -35.90
N SER A 23 -6.48 1.58 -36.38
CA SER A 23 -5.47 2.61 -36.13
C SER A 23 -5.85 3.93 -36.79
N GLN A 24 -6.10 3.89 -38.10
CA GLN A 24 -6.50 5.09 -38.84
C GLN A 24 -7.86 5.61 -38.37
N LEU A 25 -8.78 4.72 -37.98
CA LEU A 25 -10.05 5.12 -37.38
C LEU A 25 -9.84 5.95 -36.11
N GLN A 26 -8.93 5.54 -35.22
CA GLN A 26 -8.61 6.33 -34.03
C GLN A 26 -7.94 7.66 -34.38
N ASP A 27 -7.05 7.68 -35.37
CA ASP A 27 -6.40 8.91 -35.83
C ASP A 27 -7.38 9.90 -36.47
N PHE A 28 -8.52 9.40 -36.99
CA PHE A 28 -9.61 10.22 -37.52
C PHE A 28 -10.59 10.68 -36.43
N LEU A 29 -10.64 10.00 -35.29
CA LEU A 29 -11.55 10.30 -34.16
C LEU A 29 -10.83 11.03 -33.02
N GLN A 30 -10.22 12.18 -33.33
CA GLN A 30 -9.45 12.98 -32.37
C GLN A 30 -10.34 13.90 -31.53
N LEU A 31 -10.02 14.01 -30.24
CA LEU A 31 -10.70 14.91 -29.28
C LEU A 31 -9.75 15.95 -28.65
N GLU A 32 -8.44 15.71 -28.64
CA GLU A 32 -7.47 16.62 -28.02
C GLU A 32 -7.04 17.72 -29.02
N PRO A 33 -7.06 19.01 -28.65
CA PRO A 33 -6.53 20.10 -29.47
C PRO A 33 -5.00 20.00 -29.68
N PRO A 34 -4.45 20.57 -30.78
CA PRO A 34 -5.14 21.33 -31.83
C PRO A 34 -5.82 20.41 -32.86
N LEU A 35 -7.13 20.59 -33.03
CA LEU A 35 -7.90 19.89 -34.06
C LEU A 35 -7.72 20.59 -35.42
N PRO A 36 -7.59 19.84 -36.54
CA PRO A 36 -7.57 20.41 -37.88
C PRO A 36 -8.80 21.27 -38.19
N ASP A 37 -8.67 22.26 -39.08
CA ASP A 37 -9.74 23.20 -39.43
C ASP A 37 -11.02 22.53 -39.97
N ILE A 38 -10.87 21.33 -40.55
CA ILE A 38 -11.99 20.49 -41.01
C ILE A 38 -12.97 20.18 -39.86
N TYR A 39 -12.46 19.97 -38.64
CA TYR A 39 -13.32 19.71 -37.48
C TYR A 39 -14.09 20.97 -37.06
N ARG A 40 -13.49 22.16 -37.19
CA ARG A 40 -14.19 23.43 -36.92
C ARG A 40 -15.35 23.64 -37.89
N GLN A 41 -15.11 23.41 -39.18
CA GLN A 41 -16.14 23.48 -40.22
C GLN A 41 -17.27 22.47 -39.95
N MET A 42 -16.91 21.24 -39.58
CA MET A 42 -17.88 20.20 -39.22
C MET A 42 -18.72 20.59 -37.99
N VAL A 43 -18.14 21.21 -36.96
CA VAL A 43 -18.90 21.71 -35.81
C VAL A 43 -19.91 22.78 -36.22
N VAL A 44 -19.55 23.69 -37.13
CA VAL A 44 -20.48 24.70 -37.66
C VAL A 44 -21.63 24.04 -38.42
N GLU A 45 -21.34 23.09 -39.31
CA GLU A 45 -22.37 22.34 -40.04
C GLU A 45 -23.32 21.59 -39.09
N LEU A 46 -22.78 20.95 -38.04
CA LEU A 46 -23.53 20.22 -37.02
C LEU A 46 -24.45 21.16 -36.22
N ARG A 47 -23.98 22.34 -35.80
CA ARG A 47 -24.79 23.31 -35.06
C ARG A 47 -25.95 23.86 -35.89
N GLN A 48 -25.75 24.06 -37.20
CA GLN A 48 -26.78 24.60 -38.09
C GLN A 48 -27.84 23.56 -38.48
N HIS A 49 -27.42 22.32 -38.79
CA HIS A 49 -28.31 21.31 -39.38
C HIS A 49 -28.85 20.31 -38.36
N TYR A 50 -28.09 20.06 -37.28
CA TYR A 50 -28.42 19.09 -36.23
C TYR A 50 -28.30 19.71 -34.82
N PRO A 51 -29.13 20.72 -34.46
CA PRO A 51 -29.19 21.24 -33.11
C PRO A 51 -29.72 20.19 -32.11
N SER A 52 -29.42 20.38 -30.82
CA SER A 52 -29.89 19.50 -29.73
C SER A 52 -31.42 19.38 -29.74
N GLY A 53 -31.95 18.16 -29.75
CA GLY A 53 -33.38 17.87 -29.80
C GLY A 53 -33.76 16.81 -30.83
N PRO A 54 -34.94 16.90 -31.49
CA PRO A 54 -35.50 15.80 -32.29
C PRO A 54 -34.65 15.42 -33.52
N LYS A 55 -33.84 16.35 -34.04
CA LYS A 55 -32.95 16.11 -35.20
C LYS A 55 -31.75 15.22 -34.89
N GLU A 56 -31.48 14.92 -33.61
CA GLU A 56 -30.46 13.92 -33.25
C GLU A 56 -30.82 12.51 -33.72
N ALA A 57 -32.11 12.20 -33.85
CA ALA A 57 -32.55 10.91 -34.39
C ALA A 57 -32.16 10.77 -35.87
N ASP A 58 -32.18 11.85 -36.64
CA ASP A 58 -31.74 11.86 -38.04
C ASP A 58 -30.22 11.73 -38.16
N LEU A 59 -29.46 12.30 -37.22
CA LEU A 59 -28.02 12.10 -37.14
C LEU A 59 -27.67 10.63 -36.82
N LEU A 60 -28.42 10.00 -35.90
CA LEU A 60 -28.26 8.58 -35.60
C LEU A 60 -28.51 7.71 -36.82
N ARG A 61 -29.59 7.95 -37.58
CA ARG A 61 -29.88 7.23 -38.83
C ARG A 61 -28.74 7.32 -39.85
N ARG A 62 -28.06 8.48 -39.95
CA ARG A 62 -26.86 8.62 -40.79
C ARG A 62 -25.68 7.80 -40.26
N CYS A 63 -25.52 7.72 -38.95
CA CYS A 63 -24.47 6.89 -38.33
C CYS A 63 -24.76 5.38 -38.47
N GLU A 64 -26.01 4.96 -38.49
CA GLU A 64 -26.41 3.55 -38.73
C GLU A 64 -25.96 3.08 -40.12
N ALA A 65 -25.91 3.97 -41.11
CA ALA A 65 -25.41 3.66 -42.46
C ALA A 65 -23.90 3.36 -42.51
N LEU A 66 -23.13 3.70 -41.46
CA LEU A 66 -21.70 3.39 -41.35
C LEU A 66 -21.45 1.91 -41.03
N VAL A 67 -22.43 1.23 -40.44
CA VAL A 67 -22.28 -0.14 -39.98
C VAL A 67 -22.43 -1.10 -41.16
N PRO A 68 -21.45 -1.98 -41.43
CA PRO A 68 -21.59 -3.00 -42.46
C PRO A 68 -22.79 -3.91 -42.16
N LYS A 69 -23.66 -4.13 -43.16
CA LYS A 69 -24.77 -5.07 -43.06
C LYS A 69 -24.23 -6.51 -43.13
N SER A 70 -23.67 -7.00 -42.02
CA SER A 70 -23.22 -8.40 -41.88
C SER A 70 -24.39 -9.33 -41.52
N LYS A 71 -24.27 -10.62 -41.81
CA LYS A 71 -25.25 -11.68 -41.46
C LYS A 71 -25.20 -12.05 -39.96
N GLY A 72 -25.26 -11.05 -39.08
CA GLY A 72 -25.15 -11.20 -37.62
C GLY A 72 -25.74 -10.01 -36.86
N ALA A 73 -25.53 -9.96 -35.55
CA ALA A 73 -26.01 -8.88 -34.69
C ALA A 73 -25.58 -7.51 -35.22
N SER A 74 -26.52 -6.56 -35.29
CA SER A 74 -26.25 -5.18 -35.70
C SER A 74 -25.28 -4.53 -34.73
N TRP A 75 -24.16 -3.96 -35.22
CA TRP A 75 -23.20 -3.20 -34.42
C TRP A 75 -23.76 -1.80 -34.04
N ALA A 76 -25.00 -1.75 -33.55
CA ALA A 76 -25.77 -0.53 -33.28
C ALA A 76 -25.10 0.36 -32.23
N ALA A 77 -24.37 -0.23 -31.28
CA ALA A 77 -23.57 0.51 -30.30
C ALA A 77 -22.51 1.42 -30.97
N PHE A 78 -21.96 1.04 -32.13
CA PHE A 78 -21.05 1.88 -32.88
C PHE A 78 -21.75 3.09 -33.51
N ALA A 79 -22.96 2.91 -34.05
CA ALA A 79 -23.76 4.01 -34.58
C ALA A 79 -24.11 5.02 -33.48
N THR A 80 -24.52 4.53 -32.30
CA THR A 80 -24.76 5.36 -31.12
C THR A 80 -23.50 6.08 -30.65
N PHE A 81 -22.35 5.39 -30.64
CA PHE A 81 -21.05 6.00 -30.34
C PHE A 81 -20.71 7.14 -31.32
N MET A 82 -20.88 6.93 -32.63
CA MET A 82 -20.63 7.96 -33.64
C MET A 82 -21.57 9.16 -33.47
N LYS A 83 -22.85 8.93 -33.16
CA LYS A 83 -23.78 10.01 -32.81
C LYS A 83 -23.25 10.81 -31.62
N LEU A 84 -22.84 10.14 -30.54
CA LEU A 84 -22.29 10.78 -29.35
C LEU A 84 -20.98 11.53 -29.62
N TYR A 85 -20.16 11.02 -30.54
CA TYR A 85 -18.92 11.70 -30.93
C TYR A 85 -19.21 13.05 -31.59
N PHE A 86 -20.19 13.11 -32.50
CA PHE A 86 -20.58 14.37 -33.12
C PHE A 86 -21.26 15.32 -32.13
N THR A 87 -22.12 14.83 -31.23
CA THR A 87 -22.70 15.67 -30.18
C THR A 87 -21.63 16.18 -29.22
N PHE A 88 -20.62 15.38 -28.89
CA PHE A 88 -19.48 15.80 -28.08
C PHE A 88 -18.73 16.96 -28.76
N LEU A 89 -18.38 16.84 -30.05
CA LEU A 89 -17.71 17.92 -30.78
C LEU A 89 -18.56 19.20 -30.86
N ARG A 90 -19.90 19.07 -30.96
CA ARG A 90 -20.85 20.19 -31.03
C ARG A 90 -20.95 20.94 -29.70
N ASP A 91 -21.03 20.18 -28.60
CA ASP A 91 -21.48 20.65 -27.28
C ASP A 91 -20.35 20.76 -26.24
N VAL A 92 -19.10 20.41 -26.59
CA VAL A 92 -17.94 20.58 -25.71
C VAL A 92 -17.87 22.02 -25.21
N ASN A 93 -17.90 22.15 -23.89
CA ASN A 93 -17.78 23.42 -23.19
C ASN A 93 -16.50 23.42 -22.36
N LEU A 94 -15.51 24.20 -22.78
CA LEU A 94 -14.23 24.30 -22.09
C LEU A 94 -14.34 25.03 -20.74
N ASP A 95 -15.41 25.79 -20.53
CA ASP A 95 -15.65 26.54 -19.30
C ASP A 95 -16.27 25.64 -18.21
N ASN A 96 -17.03 24.61 -18.58
CA ASN A 96 -17.52 23.57 -17.67
C ASN A 96 -16.87 22.21 -17.93
N LEU A 97 -15.76 21.95 -17.22
CA LEU A 97 -15.01 20.71 -17.31
C LEU A 97 -15.79 19.49 -16.77
N LEU A 98 -16.78 19.68 -15.90
CA LEU A 98 -17.58 18.58 -15.34
C LEU A 98 -18.59 18.06 -16.37
N ASP A 99 -19.26 18.95 -17.10
CA ASP A 99 -20.12 18.59 -18.23
C ASP A 99 -19.31 17.86 -19.31
N THR A 100 -18.13 18.40 -19.66
CA THR A 100 -17.22 17.77 -20.61
C THR A 100 -16.79 16.37 -20.14
N TYR A 101 -16.58 16.19 -18.84
CA TYR A 101 -16.28 14.89 -18.25
C TYR A 101 -17.46 13.91 -18.40
N ASP A 102 -18.69 14.32 -18.09
CA ASP A 102 -19.87 13.44 -18.18
C ASP A 102 -20.19 13.07 -19.63
N LEU A 103 -20.04 14.01 -20.57
CA LEU A 103 -20.16 13.75 -22.00
C LEU A 103 -19.10 12.76 -22.48
N LEU A 104 -17.84 12.95 -22.09
CA LEU A 104 -16.74 12.05 -22.46
C LEU A 104 -16.91 10.65 -21.86
N LYS A 105 -17.37 10.56 -20.61
CA LYS A 105 -17.70 9.29 -19.95
C LYS A 105 -18.82 8.57 -20.70
N GLY A 106 -19.89 9.27 -21.08
CA GLY A 106 -20.99 8.71 -21.87
C GLY A 106 -20.52 8.20 -23.24
N LEU A 107 -19.67 8.98 -23.91
CA LEU A 107 -19.04 8.60 -25.17
C LEU A 107 -18.19 7.32 -25.04
N LEU A 108 -17.32 7.26 -24.02
CA LEU A 108 -16.48 6.09 -23.77
C LEU A 108 -17.33 4.86 -23.45
N ASN A 109 -18.38 4.99 -22.62
CA ASN A 109 -19.29 3.88 -22.31
C ASN A 109 -19.88 3.24 -23.58
N GLN A 110 -20.36 4.06 -24.52
CA GLN A 110 -20.88 3.55 -25.79
C GLN A 110 -19.79 2.94 -26.67
N CYS A 111 -18.59 3.51 -26.69
CA CYS A 111 -17.45 2.92 -27.39
C CYS A 111 -17.05 1.55 -26.81
N VAL A 112 -17.09 1.42 -25.48
CA VAL A 112 -16.84 0.15 -24.76
C VAL A 112 -17.96 -0.86 -25.04
N LEU A 113 -19.22 -0.45 -25.17
CA LEU A 113 -20.30 -1.32 -25.66
C LEU A 113 -20.03 -1.82 -27.08
N ALA A 114 -19.59 -0.95 -27.99
CA ALA A 114 -19.21 -1.33 -29.35
C ALA A 114 -18.02 -2.32 -29.39
N LEU A 115 -17.05 -2.20 -28.48
CA LEU A 115 -15.95 -3.17 -28.31
C LEU A 115 -16.43 -4.58 -27.93
N GLY A 116 -17.62 -4.70 -27.34
CA GLY A 116 -18.22 -5.98 -26.96
C GLY A 116 -18.52 -6.89 -28.15
N ASP A 117 -18.67 -6.33 -29.35
CA ASP A 117 -18.96 -7.10 -30.56
C ASP A 117 -17.84 -8.11 -30.90
N SER A 118 -18.22 -9.29 -31.35
CA SER A 118 -17.28 -10.40 -31.60
C SER A 118 -16.53 -10.26 -32.93
N GLN A 119 -17.10 -9.58 -33.94
CA GLN A 119 -16.51 -9.47 -35.27
C GLN A 119 -15.83 -8.13 -35.50
N MET A 120 -16.49 -7.03 -35.10
CA MET A 120 -16.05 -5.66 -35.40
C MET A 120 -15.45 -4.95 -34.19
N GLY A 121 -15.57 -5.52 -32.98
CA GLY A 121 -15.06 -4.89 -31.75
C GLY A 121 -13.56 -4.59 -31.77
N VAL A 122 -12.74 -5.40 -32.46
CA VAL A 122 -11.29 -5.17 -32.57
C VAL A 122 -10.98 -3.84 -33.25
N VAL A 123 -11.81 -3.39 -34.21
CA VAL A 123 -11.59 -2.16 -34.98
C VAL A 123 -11.66 -0.92 -34.08
N VAL A 124 -12.52 -0.92 -33.07
CA VAL A 124 -12.65 0.21 -32.12
C VAL A 124 -11.70 0.14 -30.93
N LEU A 125 -10.92 -0.94 -30.78
CA LEU A 125 -10.01 -1.09 -29.65
C LEU A 125 -9.01 0.09 -29.51
N PRO A 126 -8.33 0.56 -30.59
CA PRO A 126 -7.47 1.74 -30.50
C PRO A 126 -8.23 3.00 -30.06
N THR A 127 -9.46 3.19 -30.55
CA THR A 127 -10.32 4.31 -30.16
C THR A 127 -10.70 4.24 -28.68
N VAL A 128 -11.10 3.07 -28.17
CA VAL A 128 -11.40 2.87 -26.73
C VAL A 128 -10.17 3.18 -25.88
N LEU A 129 -8.97 2.76 -26.32
CA LEU A 129 -7.71 3.05 -25.63
C LEU A 129 -7.42 4.54 -25.56
N TYR A 130 -7.58 5.23 -26.70
CA TYR A 130 -7.42 6.68 -26.78
C TYR A 130 -8.40 7.40 -25.84
N LEU A 131 -9.70 7.12 -25.96
CA LEU A 131 -10.74 7.74 -25.15
C LEU A 131 -10.56 7.46 -23.65
N SER A 132 -10.17 6.23 -23.28
CA SER A 132 -9.87 5.87 -21.89
C SER A 132 -8.72 6.72 -21.34
N LYS A 133 -7.67 6.95 -22.14
CA LYS A 133 -6.53 7.79 -21.76
C LYS A 133 -6.94 9.24 -21.58
N VAL A 134 -7.76 9.79 -22.48
CA VAL A 134 -8.28 11.18 -22.38
C VAL A 134 -9.15 11.32 -21.14
N LEU A 135 -10.10 10.41 -20.91
CA LEU A 135 -10.96 10.41 -19.72
C LEU A 135 -10.13 10.32 -18.44
N SER A 136 -9.12 9.44 -18.42
CA SER A 136 -8.23 9.29 -17.27
C SER A 136 -7.45 10.57 -16.96
N LYS A 137 -6.92 11.26 -18.00
CA LYS A 137 -6.23 12.55 -17.83
C LYS A 137 -7.16 13.61 -17.24
N LEU A 138 -8.38 13.71 -17.77
CA LEU A 138 -9.38 14.68 -17.31
C LEU A 138 -9.81 14.37 -15.86
N ALA A 139 -10.13 13.12 -15.56
CA ALA A 139 -10.50 12.68 -14.21
C ALA A 139 -9.40 12.98 -13.18
N MET A 140 -8.14 12.62 -13.48
CA MET A 140 -7.00 12.94 -12.60
C MET A 140 -6.74 14.44 -12.49
N GLY A 141 -7.03 15.22 -13.54
CA GLY A 141 -6.90 16.69 -13.53
C GLY A 141 -7.93 17.35 -12.62
N LEU A 142 -9.19 16.90 -12.69
CA LEU A 142 -10.29 17.37 -11.84
C LEU A 142 -10.08 16.97 -10.37
N ASP A 143 -9.61 15.75 -10.12
CA ASP A 143 -9.30 15.24 -8.77
C ASP A 143 -8.25 16.08 -8.03
N ARG A 144 -7.26 16.61 -8.77
CA ARG A 144 -6.24 17.52 -8.22
C ARG A 144 -6.76 18.91 -7.89
N ARG A 145 -7.99 19.25 -8.28
CA ARG A 145 -8.62 20.57 -8.10
C ARG A 145 -10.00 20.43 -7.45
N PRO A 146 -10.07 19.98 -6.18
CA PRO A 146 -11.35 19.70 -5.51
C PRO A 146 -12.24 20.95 -5.35
N GLU A 147 -11.64 22.14 -5.29
CA GLU A 147 -12.37 23.43 -5.20
C GLU A 147 -13.22 23.71 -6.44
N LEU A 148 -12.71 23.40 -7.63
CA LEU A 148 -13.45 23.53 -8.89
C LEU A 148 -14.62 22.54 -8.93
N VAL A 149 -14.42 21.31 -8.46
CA VAL A 149 -15.47 20.29 -8.39
C VAL A 149 -16.55 20.70 -7.40
N ALA A 150 -16.18 21.18 -6.21
CA ALA A 150 -17.14 21.65 -5.21
C ALA A 150 -17.93 22.89 -5.69
N HIS A 151 -17.27 23.82 -6.39
CA HIS A 151 -17.93 24.98 -6.98
C HIS A 151 -18.91 24.60 -8.10
N LEU A 152 -18.52 23.68 -8.99
CA LEU A 152 -19.38 23.17 -10.07
C LEU A 152 -20.57 22.37 -9.52
N LEU A 153 -20.36 21.53 -8.50
CA LEU A 153 -21.45 20.78 -7.84
C LEU A 153 -22.44 21.70 -7.10
N ARG A 154 -21.98 22.85 -6.58
CA ARG A 154 -22.84 23.88 -5.98
C ARG A 154 -23.66 24.63 -7.05
N LEU A 155 -23.05 24.95 -8.20
CA LEU A 155 -23.73 25.60 -9.32
C LEU A 155 -24.82 24.72 -9.96
N GLU A 156 -24.63 23.40 -9.98
CA GLU A 156 -25.61 22.43 -10.51
C GLU A 156 -26.78 22.11 -9.55
N GLY A 157 -26.84 22.70 -8.35
CA GLY A 157 -27.94 22.47 -7.40
C GLY A 157 -28.02 21.04 -6.83
N ARG A 158 -26.97 20.22 -7.00
CA ARG A 158 -26.92 18.81 -6.55
C ARG A 158 -26.54 18.65 -5.07
N SER A 159 -26.63 19.71 -4.26
CA SER A 159 -26.08 19.74 -2.90
C SER A 159 -26.94 19.06 -1.83
N ASN A 160 -28.21 18.73 -2.08
CA ASN A 160 -29.16 18.46 -0.99
C ASN A 160 -29.72 17.04 -0.87
N GLN A 161 -29.22 16.04 -1.61
CA GLN A 161 -29.62 14.65 -1.37
C GLN A 161 -28.40 13.73 -1.33
N GLU A 162 -28.26 13.00 -0.22
CA GLU A 162 -27.31 11.91 0.06
C GLU A 162 -25.92 12.33 0.60
N GLU A 163 -25.88 12.60 1.91
CA GLU A 163 -24.65 12.72 2.73
C GLU A 163 -24.21 11.39 3.38
N ALA A 164 -24.92 10.27 3.17
CA ALA A 164 -24.69 9.02 3.90
C ALA A 164 -23.92 7.92 3.13
N THR A 165 -23.69 8.07 1.82
CA THR A 165 -22.90 7.12 1.02
C THR A 165 -21.59 7.78 0.58
N GLU A 166 -20.46 7.12 0.84
CA GLU A 166 -19.12 7.53 0.39
C GLU A 166 -19.19 7.90 -1.11
N LYS A 167 -19.20 9.20 -1.44
CA LYS A 167 -19.44 9.67 -2.81
C LYS A 167 -18.37 9.08 -3.73
N VAL A 168 -18.79 8.19 -4.63
CA VAL A 168 -17.92 7.58 -5.66
C VAL A 168 -17.22 8.70 -6.42
N THR A 169 -15.89 8.79 -6.28
CA THR A 169 -15.09 9.87 -6.87
C THR A 169 -15.15 9.80 -8.40
N LEU A 170 -14.89 10.93 -9.07
CA LEU A 170 -14.84 10.95 -10.54
C LEU A 170 -13.78 9.97 -11.08
N VAL A 171 -12.64 9.86 -10.39
CA VAL A 171 -11.57 8.90 -10.71
C VAL A 171 -12.07 7.46 -10.58
N GLU A 172 -12.86 7.14 -9.55
CA GLU A 172 -13.45 5.81 -9.38
C GLU A 172 -14.51 5.49 -10.44
N LYS A 173 -15.38 6.45 -10.79
CA LYS A 173 -16.33 6.31 -11.90
C LYS A 173 -15.59 6.01 -13.20
N SER A 174 -14.51 6.74 -13.49
CA SER A 174 -13.66 6.48 -14.65
C SER A 174 -12.99 5.11 -14.60
N ALA A 175 -12.49 4.69 -13.43
CA ALA A 175 -11.87 3.38 -13.25
C ALA A 175 -12.86 2.24 -13.55
N ASN A 176 -14.13 2.39 -13.18
CA ASN A 176 -15.17 1.40 -13.46
C ASN A 176 -15.40 1.23 -14.97
N VAL A 177 -15.47 2.34 -15.72
CA VAL A 177 -15.61 2.30 -17.19
C VAL A 177 -14.41 1.62 -17.86
N VAL A 178 -13.20 1.97 -17.43
CA VAL A 178 -11.97 1.34 -17.95
C VAL A 178 -11.90 -0.15 -17.54
N ARG A 179 -12.42 -0.51 -16.37
CA ARG A 179 -12.51 -1.91 -15.93
C ARG A 179 -13.44 -2.71 -16.83
N GLU A 180 -14.58 -2.16 -17.26
CA GLU A 180 -15.46 -2.83 -18.22
C GLU A 180 -14.77 -3.08 -19.57
N ALA A 181 -14.01 -2.11 -20.06
CA ALA A 181 -13.19 -2.27 -21.26
C ALA A 181 -12.15 -3.38 -21.10
N PHE A 182 -11.47 -3.42 -19.95
CA PHE A 182 -10.53 -4.48 -19.60
C PHE A 182 -11.20 -5.87 -19.57
N ILE A 183 -12.38 -6.00 -18.95
CA ILE A 183 -13.12 -7.28 -18.88
C ILE A 183 -13.50 -7.75 -20.29
N LYS A 184 -13.93 -6.85 -21.18
CA LYS A 184 -14.25 -7.19 -22.58
C LYS A 184 -13.03 -7.64 -23.38
N CYS A 185 -11.84 -7.09 -23.11
CA CYS A 185 -10.59 -7.58 -23.69
C CYS A 185 -10.19 -8.95 -23.13
N LEU A 186 -10.48 -9.21 -21.85
CA LEU A 186 -10.11 -10.46 -21.17
C LEU A 186 -11.01 -11.64 -21.56
N THR A 187 -12.32 -11.43 -21.64
CA THR A 187 -13.31 -12.45 -21.98
C THR A 187 -13.41 -12.74 -23.48
N ASP A 188 -12.61 -12.04 -24.29
CA ASP A 188 -12.55 -12.24 -25.73
C ASP A 188 -12.12 -13.68 -26.05
N ARG A 189 -12.90 -14.35 -26.91
CA ARG A 189 -12.66 -15.74 -27.33
C ARG A 189 -11.85 -15.85 -28.61
N SER A 190 -11.42 -14.71 -29.19
CA SER A 190 -10.55 -14.69 -30.37
C SER A 190 -9.13 -15.16 -30.03
N GLY A 191 -8.56 -16.04 -30.87
CA GLY A 191 -7.23 -16.62 -30.72
C GLY A 191 -7.19 -17.90 -29.86
N THR A 192 -6.00 -18.46 -29.64
CA THR A 192 -5.83 -19.66 -28.80
C THR A 192 -6.11 -19.31 -27.32
N PRO A 193 -7.06 -19.98 -26.65
CA PRO A 193 -7.37 -19.71 -25.24
C PRO A 193 -6.22 -20.11 -24.30
N GLY A 194 -6.15 -19.45 -23.14
CA GLY A 194 -5.32 -19.87 -22.01
C GLY A 194 -3.85 -19.43 -22.02
N ILE A 195 -3.10 -19.98 -21.07
CA ILE A 195 -1.70 -19.65 -20.70
C ILE A 195 -0.71 -19.97 -21.85
N HIS A 196 -1.16 -20.61 -22.92
CA HIS A 196 -0.36 -20.96 -24.10
C HIS A 196 -0.60 -20.04 -25.32
N GLY A 197 -1.61 -19.17 -25.28
CA GLY A 197 -1.98 -18.33 -26.43
C GLY A 197 -1.07 -17.12 -26.62
N LYS A 198 -0.84 -16.73 -27.87
CA LYS A 198 -0.33 -15.39 -28.22
C LYS A 198 -1.49 -14.39 -28.15
N PRO A 199 -1.25 -13.12 -27.77
CA PRO A 199 -2.30 -12.11 -27.76
C PRO A 199 -2.73 -11.77 -29.18
N GLU A 200 -3.99 -12.07 -29.52
CA GLU A 200 -4.63 -11.75 -30.80
C GLU A 200 -5.95 -11.02 -30.56
N GLY A 201 -6.45 -10.30 -31.57
CA GLY A 201 -7.73 -9.61 -31.50
C GLY A 201 -7.79 -8.60 -30.34
N LYS A 202 -8.85 -8.68 -29.51
CA LYS A 202 -9.03 -7.73 -28.39
C LYS A 202 -8.08 -7.99 -27.23
N ARG A 203 -7.47 -9.18 -27.17
CA ARG A 203 -6.55 -9.59 -26.10
C ARG A 203 -5.24 -8.79 -26.09
N ILE A 204 -4.88 -8.17 -27.22
CA ILE A 204 -3.73 -7.25 -27.32
C ILE A 204 -3.90 -6.05 -26.37
N GLY A 205 -5.16 -5.64 -26.09
CA GLY A 205 -5.49 -4.52 -25.22
C GLY A 205 -5.50 -4.82 -23.71
N ILE A 206 -5.37 -6.08 -23.28
CA ILE A 206 -5.56 -6.50 -21.87
C ILE A 206 -4.66 -5.70 -20.93
N TYR A 207 -3.34 -5.75 -21.11
CA TYR A 207 -2.40 -5.10 -20.19
C TYR A 207 -2.40 -3.58 -20.34
N LEU A 208 -2.73 -3.03 -21.52
CA LEU A 208 -2.84 -1.59 -21.68
C LEU A 208 -4.04 -1.02 -20.92
N MET A 209 -5.20 -1.68 -21.00
CA MET A 209 -6.39 -1.33 -20.20
C MET A 209 -6.17 -1.58 -18.72
N ALA A 210 -5.57 -2.72 -18.36
CA ALA A 210 -5.26 -3.05 -16.97
C ALA A 210 -4.33 -2.00 -16.35
N ASN A 211 -3.27 -1.59 -17.04
CA ASN A 211 -2.34 -0.57 -16.55
C ASN A 211 -3.00 0.79 -16.34
N LEU A 212 -3.92 1.18 -17.24
CA LEU A 212 -4.66 2.42 -17.10
C LEU A 212 -5.64 2.37 -15.92
N CYS A 213 -6.37 1.25 -15.78
CA CYS A 213 -7.28 1.04 -14.67
C CYS A 213 -6.54 1.00 -13.33
N LEU A 214 -5.43 0.25 -13.23
CA LEU A 214 -4.58 0.21 -12.05
C LEU A 214 -4.08 1.61 -11.68
N LYS A 215 -3.64 2.41 -12.68
CA LYS A 215 -3.23 3.79 -12.43
C LYS A 215 -4.35 4.63 -11.78
N LEU A 216 -5.59 4.49 -12.22
CA LEU A 216 -6.74 5.18 -11.62
C LEU A 216 -7.06 4.65 -10.22
N LEU A 217 -7.01 3.32 -10.01
CA LEU A 217 -7.29 2.70 -8.71
C LEU A 217 -6.26 3.08 -7.65
N PHE A 218 -4.98 3.15 -8.01
CA PHE A 218 -3.93 3.62 -7.12
C PHE A 218 -4.04 5.13 -6.83
N GLN A 219 -4.65 5.91 -7.72
CA GLN A 219 -4.90 7.34 -7.49
C GLN A 219 -6.05 7.56 -6.52
N CYS A 220 -7.15 6.78 -6.61
CA CYS A 220 -8.28 6.91 -5.68
C CYS A 220 -8.11 6.16 -4.34
N GLY A 221 -6.99 5.46 -4.14
CA GLY A 221 -6.70 4.74 -2.89
C GLY A 221 -7.47 3.42 -2.69
N LYS A 222 -8.33 3.01 -3.63
CA LYS A 222 -9.17 1.79 -3.50
C LYS A 222 -8.42 0.53 -3.95
N LEU A 223 -7.42 0.13 -3.17
CA LEU A 223 -6.56 -1.04 -3.46
C LEU A 223 -7.30 -2.38 -3.48
N ARG A 224 -8.40 -2.53 -2.72
CA ARG A 224 -9.23 -3.76 -2.72
C ARG A 224 -9.77 -4.09 -4.12
N ASN A 225 -10.13 -3.08 -4.90
CA ASN A 225 -10.63 -3.27 -6.27
C ASN A 225 -9.53 -3.72 -7.26
N ALA A 226 -8.25 -3.53 -6.92
CA ALA A 226 -7.14 -4.00 -7.74
C ALA A 226 -6.93 -5.51 -7.61
N GLU A 227 -7.25 -6.11 -6.46
CA GLU A 227 -7.13 -7.55 -6.21
C GLU A 227 -7.92 -8.38 -7.24
N GLN A 228 -9.20 -8.01 -7.46
CA GLN A 228 -10.04 -8.68 -8.46
C GLN A 228 -9.45 -8.60 -9.88
N MET A 229 -8.76 -7.51 -10.21
CA MET A 229 -8.08 -7.37 -11.49
C MET A 229 -6.89 -8.33 -11.60
N PHE A 230 -6.04 -8.40 -10.57
CA PHE A 230 -4.89 -9.31 -10.55
C PHE A 230 -5.33 -10.78 -10.61
N ALA A 231 -6.40 -11.14 -9.90
CA ALA A 231 -6.99 -12.48 -9.94
C ALA A 231 -7.53 -12.82 -11.34
N SER A 232 -8.27 -11.90 -11.98
CA SER A 232 -8.81 -12.10 -13.33
C SER A 232 -7.71 -12.27 -14.38
N ILE A 233 -6.64 -11.48 -14.28
CA ILE A 233 -5.47 -11.59 -15.16
C ILE A 233 -4.79 -12.95 -14.97
N SER A 234 -4.60 -13.37 -13.71
CA SER A 234 -3.99 -14.67 -13.39
C SER A 234 -4.75 -15.84 -14.01
N ALA A 235 -6.09 -15.76 -14.03
CA ALA A 235 -6.95 -16.84 -14.51
C ALA A 235 -7.06 -16.90 -16.05
N GLN A 236 -7.12 -15.76 -16.73
CA GLN A 236 -7.57 -15.72 -18.14
C GLN A 236 -6.56 -15.10 -19.11
N SER A 237 -5.57 -14.33 -18.63
CA SER A 237 -4.67 -13.61 -19.53
C SER A 237 -3.59 -14.50 -20.14
N PRO A 238 -3.13 -14.19 -21.38
CA PRO A 238 -1.92 -14.77 -21.92
C PRO A 238 -0.68 -14.39 -21.08
N PRO A 239 0.41 -15.18 -21.15
CA PRO A 239 1.64 -14.88 -20.42
C PRO A 239 2.16 -13.46 -20.68
N LEU A 240 2.57 -12.80 -19.59
CA LEU A 240 3.00 -11.40 -19.64
C LEU A 240 4.14 -11.18 -20.64
N LYS A 241 5.01 -12.18 -20.84
CA LYS A 241 6.17 -12.12 -21.74
C LYS A 241 5.81 -11.78 -23.20
N HIS A 242 4.60 -12.10 -23.66
CA HIS A 242 4.17 -11.85 -25.04
C HIS A 242 3.80 -10.38 -25.30
N PHE A 243 3.66 -9.57 -24.24
CA PHE A 243 3.28 -8.16 -24.35
C PHE A 243 4.51 -7.25 -24.45
N PRO A 244 4.40 -6.05 -25.04
CA PRO A 244 5.52 -5.10 -25.14
C PRO A 244 6.11 -4.72 -23.78
N ALA A 245 7.43 -4.45 -23.74
CA ALA A 245 8.16 -4.14 -22.51
C ALA A 245 7.54 -2.97 -21.72
N SER A 246 7.06 -1.93 -22.39
CA SER A 246 6.38 -0.79 -21.75
C SER A 246 5.14 -1.20 -20.95
N GLN A 247 4.36 -2.13 -21.47
CA GLN A 247 3.18 -2.67 -20.79
C GLN A 247 3.57 -3.57 -19.62
N ARG A 248 4.57 -4.43 -19.81
CA ARG A 248 5.07 -5.34 -18.77
C ARG A 248 5.65 -4.59 -17.58
N VAL A 249 6.52 -3.61 -17.83
CA VAL A 249 7.16 -2.78 -16.79
C VAL A 249 6.10 -2.07 -15.95
N THR A 250 5.12 -1.44 -16.60
CA THR A 250 4.05 -0.71 -15.91
C THR A 250 3.19 -1.64 -15.06
N TYR A 251 2.85 -2.82 -15.60
CA TYR A 251 2.06 -3.80 -14.87
C TYR A 251 2.79 -4.33 -13.64
N LEU A 252 4.03 -4.78 -13.81
CA LEU A 252 4.88 -5.29 -12.73
C LEU A 252 5.13 -4.24 -11.65
N TYR A 253 5.24 -2.97 -12.02
CA TYR A 253 5.34 -1.87 -11.07
C TYR A 253 4.10 -1.76 -10.17
N TYR A 254 2.89 -1.77 -10.75
CA TYR A 254 1.66 -1.70 -9.95
C TYR A 254 1.41 -2.99 -9.16
N LEU A 255 1.73 -4.15 -9.74
CA LEU A 255 1.66 -5.44 -9.04
C LEU A 255 2.58 -5.44 -7.82
N GLY A 256 3.84 -5.04 -8.00
CA GLY A 256 4.80 -4.95 -6.91
C GLY A 256 4.37 -3.98 -5.80
N ARG A 257 3.77 -2.84 -6.15
CA ARG A 257 3.18 -1.91 -5.17
C ARG A 257 2.00 -2.52 -4.42
N TYR A 258 1.11 -3.22 -5.11
CA TYR A 258 -0.02 -3.91 -4.48
C TYR A 258 0.46 -4.97 -3.49
N LEU A 259 1.42 -5.82 -3.90
CA LEU A 259 2.01 -6.83 -3.04
C LEU A 259 2.72 -6.20 -1.83
N PHE A 260 3.45 -5.10 -2.03
CA PHE A 260 4.08 -4.34 -0.95
C PHE A 260 3.05 -3.82 0.06
N SER A 261 1.94 -3.23 -0.40
CA SER A 261 0.86 -2.75 0.47
C SER A 261 0.17 -3.87 1.26
N ASN A 262 0.17 -5.11 0.73
CA ASN A 262 -0.36 -6.29 1.41
C ASN A 262 0.69 -7.03 2.26
N ASN A 263 1.85 -6.42 2.53
CA ASN A 263 2.98 -7.01 3.27
C ASN A 263 3.61 -8.27 2.63
N LEU A 264 3.37 -8.53 1.35
CA LEU A 264 3.99 -9.61 0.58
C LEU A 264 5.31 -9.13 -0.03
N PHE A 265 6.33 -8.92 0.81
CA PHE A 265 7.56 -8.25 0.40
C PHE A 265 8.42 -9.08 -0.56
N TYR A 266 8.47 -10.41 -0.42
CA TYR A 266 9.26 -11.23 -1.34
C TYR A 266 8.70 -11.24 -2.77
N PRO A 267 7.41 -11.56 -3.00
CA PRO A 267 6.81 -11.42 -4.33
C PRO A 267 6.88 -9.98 -4.88
N ALA A 268 6.73 -8.97 -4.02
CA ALA A 268 6.87 -7.57 -4.40
C ALA A 268 8.29 -7.25 -4.91
N GLN A 269 9.33 -7.76 -4.23
CA GLN A 269 10.72 -7.59 -4.64
C GLN A 269 10.94 -8.17 -6.04
N ILE A 270 10.47 -9.39 -6.31
CA ILE A 270 10.64 -10.04 -7.61
C ILE A 270 9.95 -9.22 -8.71
N ALA A 271 8.70 -8.80 -8.50
CA ALA A 271 7.95 -7.99 -9.46
C ALA A 271 8.60 -6.62 -9.72
N LEU A 272 9.00 -5.90 -8.67
CA LEU A 272 9.64 -4.58 -8.78
C LEU A 272 11.03 -4.67 -9.41
N GLN A 273 11.80 -5.71 -9.10
CA GLN A 273 13.10 -5.97 -9.70
C GLN A 273 12.94 -6.24 -11.21
N ALA A 274 12.02 -7.13 -11.59
CA ALA A 274 11.72 -7.40 -12.99
C ALA A 274 11.21 -6.16 -13.75
N SER A 275 10.44 -5.29 -13.09
CA SER A 275 10.03 -4.00 -13.64
C SER A 275 11.22 -3.06 -13.88
N TYR A 276 12.14 -2.96 -12.92
CA TYR A 276 13.34 -2.13 -13.04
C TYR A 276 14.29 -2.62 -14.15
N ASP A 277 14.53 -3.93 -14.23
CA ASP A 277 15.45 -4.53 -15.19
C ASP A 277 14.94 -4.45 -16.64
N GLN A 278 13.62 -4.54 -16.84
CA GLN A 278 12.99 -4.39 -18.15
C GLN A 278 12.76 -2.91 -18.55
N CYS A 279 12.96 -1.96 -17.62
CA CYS A 279 12.71 -0.55 -17.88
C CYS A 279 13.80 0.03 -18.80
N HIS A 280 13.37 0.81 -19.81
CA HIS A 280 14.29 1.39 -20.78
C HIS A 280 15.35 2.28 -20.10
N ARG A 281 16.60 2.18 -20.53
CA ARG A 281 17.74 2.89 -19.92
C ARG A 281 17.58 4.42 -19.89
N GLN A 282 16.92 5.00 -20.89
CA GLN A 282 16.66 6.45 -20.96
C GLN A 282 15.48 6.91 -20.08
N ALA A 283 14.63 5.98 -19.61
CA ALA A 283 13.45 6.31 -18.82
C ALA A 283 13.81 6.49 -17.33
N THR A 284 14.73 7.41 -17.02
CA THR A 284 15.27 7.66 -15.67
C THR A 284 14.17 7.96 -14.65
N ASN A 285 13.19 8.78 -15.01
CA ASN A 285 12.05 9.10 -14.16
C ASN A 285 11.22 7.86 -13.78
N GLN A 286 11.00 6.94 -14.73
CA GLN A 286 10.25 5.71 -14.47
C GLN A 286 11.06 4.78 -13.56
N LYS A 287 12.36 4.63 -13.85
CA LYS A 287 13.28 3.89 -12.98
C LYS A 287 13.31 4.44 -11.55
N ARG A 288 13.34 5.76 -11.37
CA ARG A 288 13.28 6.41 -10.05
C ARG A 288 12.01 6.06 -9.28
N VAL A 289 10.87 6.07 -9.97
CA VAL A 289 9.58 5.70 -9.39
C VAL A 289 9.57 4.23 -8.97
N ILE A 290 10.16 3.33 -9.76
CA ILE A 290 10.31 1.91 -9.37
C ILE A 290 11.24 1.76 -8.16
N LEU A 291 12.39 2.43 -8.16
CA LEU A 291 13.37 2.39 -7.05
C LEU A 291 12.79 2.91 -5.73
N THR A 292 11.85 3.85 -5.78
CA THR A 292 11.13 4.37 -4.61
C THR A 292 10.44 3.26 -3.81
N TYR A 293 10.03 2.16 -4.46
CA TYR A 293 9.41 1.00 -3.81
C TYR A 293 10.34 -0.21 -3.71
N LEU A 294 11.24 -0.39 -4.68
CA LEU A 294 12.20 -1.50 -4.67
C LEU A 294 13.21 -1.38 -3.51
N ILE A 295 13.70 -0.18 -3.22
CA ILE A 295 14.63 0.06 -2.10
C ILE A 295 14.01 -0.28 -0.75
N PRO A 296 12.85 0.27 -0.34
CA PRO A 296 12.26 -0.07 0.96
C PRO A 296 11.89 -1.55 1.06
N CYS A 297 11.45 -2.17 -0.04
CA CYS A 297 11.20 -3.61 -0.09
C CYS A 297 12.47 -4.43 0.22
N ASN A 298 13.60 -4.07 -0.38
CA ASN A 298 14.90 -4.69 -0.08
C ASN A 298 15.35 -4.43 1.36
N ILE A 299 15.17 -3.22 1.90
CA ILE A 299 15.54 -2.88 3.29
C ILE A 299 14.76 -3.75 4.28
N ILE A 300 13.45 -3.91 4.07
CA ILE A 300 12.59 -4.79 4.89
C ILE A 300 13.06 -6.24 4.81
N MET A 301 13.50 -6.68 3.64
CA MET A 301 14.13 -7.98 3.42
C MET A 301 15.59 -8.07 3.91
N GLY A 302 16.09 -7.08 4.65
CA GLY A 302 17.42 -7.09 5.24
C GLY A 302 18.57 -6.82 4.26
N ARG A 303 18.29 -6.26 3.08
CA ARG A 303 19.28 -5.89 2.06
C ARG A 303 19.34 -4.37 1.90
N PHE A 304 20.46 -3.76 2.26
CA PHE A 304 20.65 -2.32 2.08
C PHE A 304 21.09 -1.97 0.65
N PRO A 305 20.71 -0.79 0.14
CA PRO A 305 21.15 -0.32 -1.17
C PRO A 305 22.67 -0.11 -1.19
N SER A 306 23.33 -0.52 -2.27
CA SER A 306 24.76 -0.31 -2.46
C SER A 306 25.05 1.14 -2.89
N SER A 307 26.26 1.62 -2.62
CA SER A 307 26.70 2.94 -3.10
C SER A 307 26.61 3.05 -4.63
N GLN A 308 26.93 1.97 -5.35
CA GLN A 308 26.81 1.93 -6.81
C GLN A 308 25.38 2.11 -7.31
N LEU A 309 24.37 1.58 -6.61
CA LEU A 309 22.97 1.77 -6.96
C LEU A 309 22.55 3.23 -6.71
N LEU A 310 22.95 3.80 -5.58
CA LEU A 310 22.58 5.16 -5.16
C LEU A 310 23.28 6.25 -5.99
N GLN A 311 24.42 5.96 -6.60
CA GLN A 311 25.13 6.88 -7.50
C GLN A 311 24.54 6.94 -8.93
N ARG A 312 23.57 6.08 -9.26
CA ARG A 312 22.93 6.09 -10.59
C ARG A 312 22.05 7.34 -10.76
N PRO A 313 21.92 7.88 -11.98
CA PRO A 313 21.11 9.08 -12.23
C PRO A 313 19.63 8.87 -11.87
N GLU A 314 19.10 7.66 -12.03
CA GLU A 314 17.74 7.35 -11.59
C GLU A 314 17.54 7.33 -10.07
N ALA A 315 18.61 7.22 -9.27
CA ALA A 315 18.54 7.13 -7.80
C ALA A 315 18.75 8.46 -7.07
N GLU A 316 18.90 9.57 -7.80
CA GLU A 316 19.07 10.92 -7.26
C GLU A 316 18.00 11.25 -6.20
N GLY A 317 18.44 11.79 -5.06
CA GLY A 317 17.60 12.14 -3.91
C GLY A 317 17.11 10.95 -3.08
N LEU A 318 17.23 9.70 -3.55
CA LEU A 318 16.83 8.52 -2.77
C LEU A 318 17.86 8.18 -1.68
N ALA A 319 19.13 8.53 -1.89
CA ALA A 319 20.20 8.34 -0.90
C ALA A 319 19.89 9.09 0.40
N ASP A 320 19.50 10.37 0.30
CA ASP A 320 19.19 11.23 1.45
C ASP A 320 17.98 10.73 2.25
N LYS A 321 17.06 10.01 1.58
CA LYS A 321 15.88 9.42 2.20
C LYS A 321 16.18 8.08 2.87
N PHE A 322 16.88 7.16 2.21
CA PHE A 322 17.01 5.78 2.70
C PHE A 322 18.28 5.51 3.51
N LEU A 323 19.38 6.23 3.27
CA LEU A 323 20.64 6.02 4.02
C LEU A 323 20.50 6.28 5.52
N PRO A 324 19.81 7.33 6.00
CA PRO A 324 19.60 7.54 7.42
C PRO A 324 18.92 6.32 8.09
N ILE A 325 17.88 5.77 7.45
CA ILE A 325 17.17 4.58 7.91
C ILE A 325 18.12 3.37 8.01
N CYS A 326 18.92 3.10 6.95
CA CYS A 326 19.89 2.01 6.97
C CYS A 326 20.93 2.17 8.09
N ARG A 327 21.41 3.39 8.33
CA ARG A 327 22.37 3.69 9.41
C ARG A 327 21.74 3.47 10.78
N LEU A 328 20.49 3.88 10.99
CA LEU A 328 19.77 3.68 12.25
C LEU A 328 19.53 2.19 12.54
N ILE A 329 19.11 1.41 11.53
CA ILE A 329 18.99 -0.05 11.65
C ILE A 329 20.35 -0.67 12.02
N ALA A 330 21.43 -0.30 11.33
CA ALA A 330 22.77 -0.81 11.64
C ALA A 330 23.31 -0.32 13.00
N ARG A 331 22.91 0.87 13.44
CA ARG A 331 23.26 1.44 14.75
C ARG A 331 22.60 0.64 15.88
N GLY A 332 21.39 0.14 15.68
CA GLY A 332 20.60 -0.49 16.74
C GLY A 332 19.98 0.53 17.69
N ASP A 333 19.75 1.74 17.19
CA ASP A 333 19.20 2.86 17.97
C ASP A 333 17.70 2.96 17.69
N TYR A 334 16.90 2.35 18.58
CA TYR A 334 15.46 2.22 18.38
C TYR A 334 14.72 3.55 18.60
N ILE A 335 15.20 4.41 19.49
CA ILE A 335 14.60 5.73 19.78
C ILE A 335 14.74 6.62 18.54
N ALA A 336 15.98 6.83 18.07
CA ALA A 336 16.24 7.63 16.88
C ALA A 336 15.56 7.03 15.63
N PHE A 337 15.47 5.70 15.52
CA PHE A 337 14.74 5.04 14.43
C PHE A 337 13.24 5.37 14.45
N ARG A 338 12.59 5.28 15.62
CA ARG A 338 11.16 5.56 15.77
C ARG A 338 10.83 7.03 15.53
N GLU A 339 11.69 7.93 16.00
CA GLU A 339 11.56 9.38 15.79
C GLU A 339 11.76 9.78 14.34
N HIS A 340 12.74 9.18 13.66
CA HIS A 340 13.00 9.45 12.25
C HIS A 340 11.82 9.03 11.36
N LEU A 341 11.04 8.04 11.79
CA LEU A 341 9.82 7.55 11.13
C LEU A 341 8.54 7.93 11.88
N ALA A 342 8.59 8.95 12.74
CA ALA A 342 7.44 9.43 13.49
C ALA A 342 6.41 10.10 12.58
N ILE A 343 5.14 9.76 12.78
CA ILE A 343 4.02 10.31 12.02
C ILE A 343 3.89 11.81 12.31
N GLY A 344 3.61 12.61 11.28
CA GLY A 344 3.39 14.06 11.42
C GLY A 344 4.65 14.91 11.25
N SER A 345 5.81 14.31 10.96
CA SER A 345 7.02 15.08 10.67
C SER A 345 7.20 15.39 9.17
N PRO A 346 7.74 16.57 8.80
CA PRO A 346 7.83 17.00 7.39
C PRO A 346 8.70 16.09 6.51
N GLU A 347 9.68 15.39 7.10
CA GLU A 347 10.56 14.43 6.43
C GLU A 347 9.82 13.11 6.16
N THR A 348 8.87 12.75 7.03
CA THR A 348 8.03 11.55 6.87
C THR A 348 6.85 11.73 5.95
N GLU A 349 6.44 12.97 5.68
CA GLU A 349 5.38 13.30 4.73
C GLU A 349 5.65 12.69 3.35
N TRP A 350 6.91 12.69 2.90
CA TRP A 350 7.27 12.04 1.64
C TRP A 350 7.04 10.52 1.67
N PHE A 351 7.43 9.84 2.76
CA PHE A 351 7.19 8.40 2.93
C PHE A 351 5.70 8.08 3.06
N ALA A 352 4.94 8.95 3.73
CA ALA A 352 3.49 8.83 3.93
C ALA A 352 2.74 8.97 2.59
N ARG A 353 3.03 10.02 1.81
CA ARG A 353 2.48 10.22 0.45
C ARG A 353 2.79 9.06 -0.50
N LYS A 354 3.91 8.38 -0.31
CA LYS A 354 4.28 7.18 -1.09
C LYS A 354 3.67 5.89 -0.54
N GLY A 355 3.02 5.91 0.62
CA GLY A 355 2.43 4.72 1.25
C GLY A 355 3.46 3.71 1.77
N ILE A 356 4.70 4.14 2.05
CA ILE A 356 5.80 3.26 2.49
C ILE A 356 6.21 3.47 3.95
N LEU A 357 5.74 4.55 4.59
CA LEU A 357 6.11 4.93 5.97
C LEU A 357 5.82 3.80 6.98
N LEU A 358 4.58 3.33 7.02
CA LEU A 358 4.15 2.33 8.02
C LEU A 358 4.86 0.98 7.81
N ALA A 359 5.06 0.57 6.56
CA ALA A 359 5.80 -0.65 6.25
C ALA A 359 7.25 -0.55 6.73
N LEU A 360 7.94 0.56 6.46
CA LEU A 360 9.30 0.80 6.93
C LEU A 360 9.38 0.81 8.46
N ARG A 361 8.51 1.59 9.12
CA ARG A 361 8.46 1.71 10.59
C ARG A 361 8.25 0.35 11.25
N ASN A 362 7.17 -0.34 10.90
CA ASN A 362 6.75 -1.55 11.60
C ASN A 362 7.62 -2.77 11.26
N ARG A 363 8.13 -2.87 10.02
CA ARG A 363 8.88 -4.06 9.58
C ARG A 363 10.39 -3.94 9.78
N CYS A 364 10.94 -2.73 9.89
CA CYS A 364 12.37 -2.56 10.13
C CYS A 364 12.75 -2.39 11.61
N GLU A 365 11.80 -2.06 12.51
CA GLU A 365 12.07 -1.91 13.94
C GLU A 365 12.68 -3.18 14.55
N ILE A 366 12.19 -4.37 14.15
CA ILE A 366 12.75 -5.65 14.59
C ILE A 366 14.21 -5.83 14.16
N LEU A 367 14.62 -5.27 13.02
CA LEU A 367 16.01 -5.32 12.54
C LEU A 367 16.93 -4.41 13.37
N VAL A 368 16.38 -3.32 13.92
CA VAL A 368 17.08 -2.40 14.83
C VAL A 368 17.36 -3.13 16.15
N TRP A 369 16.33 -3.78 16.73
CA TRP A 369 16.46 -4.60 17.93
C TRP A 369 17.45 -5.74 17.76
N ARG A 370 17.42 -6.43 16.62
CA ARG A 370 18.42 -7.46 16.28
C ARG A 370 19.84 -6.90 16.28
N SER A 371 20.03 -5.71 15.71
CA SER A 371 21.34 -5.06 15.63
C SER A 371 21.85 -4.62 16.99
N LEU A 372 20.96 -4.10 17.85
CA LEU A 372 21.27 -3.78 19.25
C LEU A 372 21.69 -5.04 20.02
N ALA A 373 20.85 -6.08 20.01
CA ALA A 373 21.14 -7.34 20.69
C ALA A 373 22.49 -7.96 20.23
N ARG A 374 22.77 -7.91 18.92
CA ARG A 374 24.05 -8.37 18.37
C ARG A 374 25.25 -7.57 18.92
N LYS A 375 25.13 -6.25 19.00
CA LYS A 375 26.22 -5.39 19.52
C LYS A 375 26.45 -5.63 21.00
N VAL A 376 25.38 -5.69 21.79
CA VAL A 376 25.48 -6.00 23.22
C VAL A 376 26.12 -7.38 23.41
N PHE A 377 25.75 -8.38 22.61
CA PHE A 377 26.42 -9.68 22.65
C PHE A 377 27.91 -9.60 22.32
N ILE A 378 28.30 -8.84 21.28
CA ILE A 378 29.71 -8.68 20.90
C ILE A 378 30.52 -8.05 22.05
N HIS A 379 29.99 -7.00 22.69
CA HIS A 379 30.72 -6.23 23.69
C HIS A 379 30.65 -6.80 25.12
N ALA A 380 29.53 -7.42 25.50
CA ALA A 380 29.25 -7.84 26.87
C ALA A 380 28.80 -9.30 27.00
N GLY A 381 28.77 -10.05 25.90
CA GLY A 381 28.46 -11.48 25.89
C GLY A 381 29.69 -12.34 26.20
N PHE A 382 29.44 -13.50 26.77
CA PHE A 382 30.44 -14.56 26.92
C PHE A 382 30.55 -15.31 25.59
N HIS A 383 31.72 -15.26 24.95
CA HIS A 383 31.95 -15.84 23.61
C HIS A 383 32.48 -17.28 23.62
N GLY A 384 32.73 -17.86 24.81
CA GLY A 384 33.40 -19.15 24.96
C GLY A 384 34.91 -19.04 24.76
N GLU A 385 35.69 -19.63 25.66
CA GLU A 385 37.15 -19.66 25.56
C GLU A 385 37.61 -20.63 24.46
N SER A 386 38.52 -20.19 23.59
CA SER A 386 39.18 -21.03 22.57
C SER A 386 40.49 -21.66 23.08
N SER A 387 40.80 -21.50 24.37
CA SER A 387 42.14 -21.71 24.95
C SER A 387 42.28 -22.93 25.86
N HIS A 388 41.25 -23.75 26.04
CA HIS A 388 41.33 -24.96 26.86
C HIS A 388 41.22 -26.21 26.00
N GLY A 389 42.16 -27.15 26.20
CA GLY A 389 42.35 -28.36 25.42
C GLY A 389 41.09 -29.24 25.29
N PRO A 390 41.15 -30.29 24.45
CA PRO A 390 39.97 -30.99 23.90
C PRO A 390 39.05 -31.69 24.91
N ALA A 391 39.32 -31.63 26.22
CA ALA A 391 38.63 -32.39 27.26
C ALA A 391 37.72 -31.59 28.21
N GLN A 392 37.76 -30.25 28.26
CA GLN A 392 36.85 -29.48 29.14
C GLN A 392 35.75 -28.76 28.35
N ARG A 393 34.52 -29.26 28.48
CA ARG A 393 33.32 -28.67 27.87
C ARG A 393 32.92 -27.41 28.64
N GLY A 394 33.52 -26.27 28.30
CA GLY A 394 33.07 -24.96 28.80
C GLY A 394 31.61 -24.66 28.40
N PRO A 395 30.93 -23.75 29.13
CA PRO A 395 29.54 -23.41 28.88
C PRO A 395 29.35 -22.83 27.46
N PRO A 396 28.17 -23.03 26.83
CA PRO A 396 27.88 -22.42 25.53
C PRO A 396 27.95 -20.89 25.64
N PRO A 397 28.32 -20.16 24.57
CA PRO A 397 28.28 -18.70 24.57
C PRO A 397 26.91 -18.17 25.01
N TYR A 398 26.89 -17.13 25.83
CA TYR A 398 25.63 -16.58 26.36
C TYR A 398 25.70 -15.06 26.58
N LEU A 399 24.53 -14.43 26.62
CA LEU A 399 24.33 -13.03 26.99
C LEU A 399 23.37 -12.96 28.18
N TYR A 400 23.78 -12.38 29.29
CA TYR A 400 22.83 -11.99 30.34
C TYR A 400 21.98 -10.80 29.87
N LEU A 401 20.65 -10.89 30.02
CA LEU A 401 19.73 -9.87 29.54
C LEU A 401 19.84 -8.56 30.34
N ASN A 402 20.37 -8.58 31.56
CA ASN A 402 20.68 -7.36 32.31
C ASN A 402 21.68 -6.44 31.59
N LYS A 403 22.56 -6.98 30.72
CA LYS A 403 23.46 -6.20 29.87
C LYS A 403 22.69 -5.50 28.75
N LEU A 404 21.64 -6.13 28.22
CA LEU A 404 20.75 -5.53 27.23
C LEU A 404 19.87 -4.45 27.87
N ASP A 405 19.34 -4.71 29.07
CA ASP A 405 18.63 -3.71 29.90
C ASP A 405 19.51 -2.46 30.10
N ALA A 406 20.73 -2.65 30.61
CA ALA A 406 21.68 -1.56 30.81
C ALA A 406 21.97 -0.78 29.51
N ALA A 407 22.08 -1.47 28.37
CA ALA A 407 22.29 -0.83 27.07
C ALA A 407 21.07 0.01 26.63
N VAL A 408 19.84 -0.46 26.87
CA VAL A 408 18.62 0.28 26.54
C VAL A 408 18.46 1.50 27.44
N ARG A 409 18.72 1.38 28.75
CA ARG A 409 18.73 2.52 29.68
C ARG A 409 19.80 3.54 29.32
N TRP A 410 20.96 3.07 28.86
CA TRP A 410 22.02 3.94 28.37
C TRP A 410 21.56 4.72 27.13
N ILE A 411 20.91 4.08 26.15
CA ILE A 411 20.33 4.78 24.98
C ILE A 411 19.30 5.82 25.43
N GLN A 412 18.38 5.46 26.33
CA GLN A 412 17.39 6.39 26.87
C GLN A 412 18.04 7.61 27.54
N THR A 413 19.09 7.39 28.34
CA THR A 413 19.83 8.47 29.02
C THR A 413 20.56 9.38 28.04
N GLN A 414 21.19 8.81 27.00
CA GLN A 414 21.87 9.58 25.96
C GLN A 414 20.91 10.51 25.24
N HIS A 415 19.74 10.00 24.86
CA HIS A 415 18.68 10.76 24.20
C HIS A 415 18.09 11.87 25.13
N ALA A 416 17.81 11.53 26.39
CA ALA A 416 17.39 12.51 27.38
C ALA A 416 18.39 13.66 27.55
N GLN A 417 19.70 13.40 27.48
CA GLN A 417 20.76 14.41 27.57
C GLN A 417 20.96 15.22 26.28
N SER A 418 20.86 14.60 25.10
CA SER A 418 21.03 15.29 23.81
C SER A 418 19.93 16.32 23.55
N SER A 419 18.75 16.15 24.13
CA SER A 419 17.66 17.15 24.07
C SER A 419 18.03 18.51 24.70
N GLN A 420 19.06 18.57 25.56
CA GLN A 420 19.50 19.79 26.26
C GLN A 420 20.69 20.49 25.61
N GLY A 421 21.32 19.93 24.57
CA GLY A 421 22.48 20.53 23.90
C GLY A 421 22.73 19.98 22.51
N ALA A 422 22.09 20.54 21.48
CA ALA A 422 22.25 20.05 20.11
C ALA A 422 23.38 20.76 19.34
N ILE A 423 24.52 20.09 19.20
CA ILE A 423 25.45 20.24 18.06
C ILE A 423 25.47 18.88 17.34
N GLY A 424 24.55 18.67 16.40
CA GLY A 424 24.43 17.42 15.67
C GLY A 424 23.56 17.54 14.41
N PHE A 425 23.82 16.69 13.41
CA PHE A 425 23.21 16.70 12.07
C PHE A 425 21.68 16.46 12.00
N PHE A 426 20.98 16.32 13.12
CA PHE A 426 19.54 16.09 13.20
C PHE A 426 18.88 17.17 14.06
N SER A 427 17.79 17.77 13.57
CA SER A 427 17.05 18.81 14.29
C SER A 427 16.52 18.31 15.64
N PRO A 428 16.52 19.14 16.70
CA PRO A 428 16.04 18.75 18.02
C PRO A 428 14.53 18.48 17.95
N ARG A 429 14.12 17.29 18.36
CA ARG A 429 12.71 16.89 18.50
C ARG A 429 12.44 16.49 19.93
N PRO A 430 11.18 16.55 20.39
CA PRO A 430 10.83 15.95 21.67
C PRO A 430 11.04 14.44 21.56
N GLU A 431 12.13 13.96 22.15
CA GLU A 431 12.50 12.54 22.16
C GLU A 431 11.66 11.80 23.21
N VAL A 432 10.36 11.69 22.99
CA VAL A 432 9.37 11.29 24.02
C VAL A 432 9.66 9.89 24.57
N ASP A 433 10.12 8.97 23.71
CA ASP A 433 10.50 7.59 24.06
C ASP A 433 11.73 7.53 25.00
N SER A 434 12.56 8.58 25.07
CA SER A 434 13.68 8.67 26.04
C SER A 434 13.21 8.66 27.49
N LYS A 435 11.98 9.12 27.75
CA LYS A 435 11.36 9.16 29.09
C LYS A 435 10.65 7.86 29.47
N ALA A 436 10.54 6.89 28.56
CA ALA A 436 9.76 5.66 28.77
C ALA A 436 10.24 4.82 29.96
N GLY A 437 11.54 4.84 30.28
CA GLY A 437 12.12 4.10 31.40
C GLY A 437 11.69 4.59 32.80
N GLN A 438 10.88 5.65 32.88
CA GLN A 438 10.29 6.19 34.11
C GLN A 438 8.78 5.96 34.23
N ASN A 439 8.18 5.25 33.26
CA ASN A 439 6.74 5.00 33.26
C ASN A 439 6.34 4.10 34.43
N LEU A 440 5.37 4.52 35.25
CA LEU A 440 4.84 3.71 36.35
C LEU A 440 3.93 2.59 35.84
N VAL A 441 3.25 2.82 34.71
CA VAL A 441 2.33 1.88 34.06
C VAL A 441 2.61 1.87 32.55
N GLY A 442 2.48 0.70 31.91
CA GLY A 442 2.68 0.55 30.47
C GLY A 442 4.12 0.24 30.06
N SER A 443 4.49 0.64 28.84
CA SER A 443 5.78 0.25 28.23
C SER A 443 6.95 1.03 28.85
N GLN A 444 8.06 0.32 29.09
CA GLN A 444 9.33 0.90 29.57
C GLN A 444 10.26 1.31 28.42
N ILE A 445 9.89 0.94 27.20
CA ILE A 445 10.64 1.17 25.96
C ILE A 445 9.95 2.25 25.12
N VAL A 446 8.63 2.29 25.12
CA VAL A 446 7.83 3.25 24.36
C VAL A 446 7.06 4.16 25.30
N ASN A 447 7.20 5.46 25.13
CA ASN A 447 6.41 6.42 25.87
C ASN A 447 5.11 6.72 25.11
N LYS A 448 3.99 6.49 25.77
CA LYS A 448 2.66 6.92 25.30
C LYS A 448 2.03 7.72 26.42
N THR A 449 1.49 8.89 26.08
CA THR A 449 0.65 9.63 27.02
C THR A 449 -0.54 8.74 27.39
N PRO A 450 -0.83 8.55 28.71
CA PRO A 450 -1.89 7.65 29.16
C PRO A 450 -3.26 8.02 28.59
N ASP A 451 -3.47 9.30 28.26
CA ASP A 451 -4.72 9.79 27.71
C ASP A 451 -4.51 11.04 26.84
N TRP A 452 -4.27 10.84 25.54
CA TRP A 452 -3.93 11.92 24.60
C TRP A 452 -5.11 12.88 24.31
N ASP A 453 -6.35 12.37 24.40
CA ASP A 453 -7.58 13.17 24.20
C ASP A 453 -7.91 14.05 25.41
N PHE A 454 -7.26 13.78 26.55
CA PHE A 454 -7.48 14.42 27.86
C PHE A 454 -6.21 15.14 28.35
N GLU A 455 -5.21 15.30 27.48
CA GLU A 455 -3.97 16.03 27.76
C GLU A 455 -4.28 17.50 28.08
N GLY A 456 -3.78 18.00 29.22
CA GLY A 456 -4.08 19.36 29.70
C GLY A 456 -5.31 19.49 30.62
N LEU A 457 -6.10 18.43 30.86
CA LEU A 457 -7.19 18.50 31.86
C LEU A 457 -6.68 18.62 33.30
N ASN A 458 -5.49 18.10 33.59
CA ASN A 458 -4.82 18.34 34.86
C ASN A 458 -4.22 19.76 34.95
N GLU A 459 -4.03 20.44 33.80
CA GLU A 459 -3.57 21.83 33.70
C GLU A 459 -4.72 22.84 33.69
N LEU A 460 -5.94 22.41 33.35
CA LEU A 460 -7.20 23.08 33.70
C LEU A 460 -7.38 23.03 35.22
N GLU A 461 -6.56 23.85 35.87
CA GLU A 461 -6.70 24.43 37.18
C GLU A 461 -7.62 23.65 38.14
N ALA A 462 -6.99 22.89 39.04
CA ALA A 462 -7.51 22.64 40.38
C ALA A 462 -7.93 23.94 41.13
N GLN A 463 -7.69 25.13 40.54
CA GLN A 463 -8.18 26.43 40.98
C GLN A 463 -9.59 26.78 40.44
N GLU A 464 -10.02 26.27 39.27
CA GLU A 464 -11.40 26.44 38.74
C GLU A 464 -12.37 25.37 39.24
N ALA A 465 -11.86 24.24 39.73
CA ALA A 465 -12.66 23.17 40.35
C ALA A 465 -13.32 23.59 41.68
N VAL A 466 -12.99 24.77 42.22
CA VAL A 466 -13.72 25.37 43.33
C VAL A 466 -14.97 26.10 42.80
N ALA A 467 -16.07 25.36 42.73
CA ALA A 467 -17.45 25.84 42.85
C ALA A 467 -17.83 27.13 42.07
N SER A 468 -17.59 27.19 40.76
CA SER A 468 -18.24 28.22 39.94
C SER A 468 -19.74 27.88 39.76
N PRO A 469 -20.69 28.79 40.08
CA PRO A 469 -22.13 28.50 40.06
C PRO A 469 -22.66 28.02 38.70
N GLY A 470 -22.01 28.44 37.60
CA GLY A 470 -22.37 28.03 36.24
C GLY A 470 -22.00 26.58 35.91
N LEU A 471 -20.95 26.03 36.53
CA LEU A 471 -20.52 24.64 36.31
C LEU A 471 -21.44 23.67 37.07
N MET A 472 -21.80 24.01 38.31
CA MET A 472 -22.78 23.27 39.11
C MET A 472 -24.18 23.25 38.47
N ALA A 473 -24.58 24.34 37.81
CA ALA A 473 -25.85 24.38 37.09
C ALA A 473 -25.88 23.49 35.83
N LYS A 474 -24.70 23.18 35.25
CA LYS A 474 -24.60 22.46 33.97
C LYS A 474 -24.28 20.97 34.14
N TYR A 475 -23.55 20.61 35.19
CA TYR A 475 -23.06 19.24 35.46
C TYR A 475 -23.37 18.78 36.89
N GLY A 476 -24.38 19.40 37.53
CA GLY A 476 -24.75 19.12 38.92
C GLY A 476 -25.19 17.68 39.16
N ASP A 477 -25.74 17.01 38.15
CA ASP A 477 -26.09 15.59 38.17
C ASP A 477 -24.87 14.66 38.34
N TYR A 478 -23.71 15.04 37.78
CA TYR A 478 -22.46 14.31 37.93
C TYR A 478 -21.66 14.71 39.18
N LEU A 479 -21.73 15.98 39.58
CA LEU A 479 -20.92 16.53 40.66
C LEU A 479 -21.59 16.46 42.04
N ALA A 480 -22.92 16.56 42.10
CA ALA A 480 -23.72 16.55 43.33
C ALA A 480 -25.18 16.13 43.03
N PRO A 481 -25.42 14.84 42.70
CA PRO A 481 -26.76 14.36 42.38
C PRO A 481 -27.74 14.57 43.54
N ASP A 482 -29.02 14.79 43.21
CA ASP A 482 -30.11 15.09 44.16
C ASP A 482 -30.39 13.97 45.18
N GLY A 483 -29.80 12.79 45.00
CA GLY A 483 -29.87 11.67 45.92
C GLY A 483 -29.03 10.48 45.47
N CYS A 484 -28.92 9.49 46.37
CA CYS A 484 -28.22 8.24 46.13
C CYS A 484 -29.04 7.07 46.67
N PHE A 485 -28.73 5.85 46.22
CA PHE A 485 -29.28 4.66 46.85
C PHE A 485 -28.29 4.15 47.90
N ASP A 486 -28.78 3.85 49.10
CA ASP A 486 -27.95 3.23 50.13
C ASP A 486 -27.61 1.76 49.80
N ALA A 487 -26.76 1.14 50.62
CA ALA A 487 -26.32 -0.25 50.43
C ALA A 487 -27.47 -1.29 50.46
N HIS A 488 -28.69 -0.89 50.85
CA HIS A 488 -29.90 -1.70 50.82
C HIS A 488 -30.84 -1.35 49.66
N GLY A 489 -30.40 -0.46 48.76
CA GLY A 489 -31.14 -0.04 47.58
C GLY A 489 -32.28 0.93 47.88
N GLN A 490 -32.28 1.61 49.03
CA GLN A 490 -33.27 2.63 49.36
C GLN A 490 -32.77 4.02 48.98
N TRP A 491 -33.64 4.82 48.35
CA TRP A 491 -33.31 6.17 47.90
C TRP A 491 -33.18 7.13 49.09
N GLN A 492 -32.03 7.81 49.19
CA GLN A 492 -31.77 8.89 50.13
C GLN A 492 -31.55 10.19 49.36
N ALA A 493 -32.24 11.25 49.77
CA ALA A 493 -32.08 12.58 49.18
C ALA A 493 -30.77 13.22 49.68
N ASN A 494 -29.98 13.75 48.76
CA ASN A 494 -28.73 14.43 49.06
C ASN A 494 -28.95 15.95 49.06
N ALA A 495 -28.50 16.64 50.12
CA ALA A 495 -28.65 18.09 50.19
C ALA A 495 -27.62 18.76 49.26
N VAL A 496 -28.08 19.73 48.46
CA VAL A 496 -27.26 20.42 47.45
C VAL A 496 -25.94 20.94 48.06
N GLY A 497 -24.81 20.43 47.55
CA GLY A 497 -23.46 20.81 47.97
C GLY A 497 -22.75 19.84 48.92
N ASN A 498 -23.39 18.73 49.33
CA ASN A 498 -22.73 17.65 50.06
C ASN A 498 -22.31 16.52 49.10
N LEU A 499 -21.05 16.06 49.24
CA LEU A 499 -20.58 14.86 48.54
C LEU A 499 -21.31 13.64 49.12
N VAL A 500 -21.92 12.84 48.23
CA VAL A 500 -22.73 11.66 48.58
C VAL A 500 -21.98 10.67 49.47
N ASP A 501 -20.67 10.53 49.25
CA ASP A 501 -19.82 9.55 49.95
C ASP A 501 -19.07 10.15 51.17
N GLY A 502 -19.42 11.37 51.59
CA GLY A 502 -18.70 12.12 52.62
C GLY A 502 -17.38 12.73 52.13
N GLN A 503 -16.58 13.29 53.04
CA GLN A 503 -15.19 13.61 52.70
C GLN A 503 -14.44 12.30 52.47
N PRO A 504 -13.78 12.12 51.32
CA PRO A 504 -13.12 10.87 51.01
C PRO A 504 -12.13 10.53 52.12
N SER A 505 -12.40 9.48 52.89
CA SER A 505 -11.36 8.84 53.68
C SER A 505 -10.26 8.47 52.69
N ALA A 506 -9.03 8.89 52.93
CA ALA A 506 -7.92 8.89 51.96
C ALA A 506 -7.55 7.52 51.34
N GLU A 507 -8.33 6.46 51.58
CA GLU A 507 -8.09 5.12 51.07
C GLU A 507 -9.31 4.61 50.27
N TYR A 508 -9.44 5.08 49.03
CA TYR A 508 -10.31 4.46 48.01
C TYR A 508 -9.64 3.29 47.28
N GLN A 509 -8.38 2.97 47.64
CA GLN A 509 -7.60 1.88 47.02
C GLN A 509 -8.29 0.51 47.08
N HIS A 510 -9.20 0.30 48.03
CA HIS A 510 -9.86 -1.00 48.24
C HIS A 510 -11.08 -1.21 47.32
N TYR A 511 -11.63 -0.12 46.78
CA TYR A 511 -12.86 -0.12 45.97
C TYR A 511 -12.64 0.32 44.53
N GLU A 512 -11.42 0.71 44.18
CA GLU A 512 -11.03 0.96 42.80
C GLU A 512 -11.07 -0.37 42.03
N LEU A 513 -12.11 -0.55 41.23
CA LEU A 513 -12.15 -1.56 40.17
C LEU A 513 -11.08 -1.18 39.15
N ASP A 514 -9.83 -1.55 39.44
CA ASP A 514 -8.73 -1.43 38.49
C ASP A 514 -8.75 -2.67 37.57
N PRO A 515 -9.22 -2.56 36.31
CA PRO A 515 -9.15 -3.67 35.36
C PRO A 515 -7.70 -4.08 35.03
N TYR A 516 -6.71 -3.33 35.52
CA TYR A 516 -5.28 -3.55 35.43
C TYR A 516 -4.59 -3.67 36.78
N ALA A 517 -5.29 -4.14 37.84
CA ALA A 517 -4.79 -4.34 39.21
C ALA A 517 -3.61 -5.33 39.33
N SER A 518 -2.50 -5.08 38.64
CA SER A 518 -1.18 -5.34 39.14
C SER A 518 -0.88 -4.23 40.13
N GLN A 519 -1.13 -4.52 41.42
CA GLN A 519 -0.67 -3.71 42.55
C GLN A 519 0.69 -3.07 42.23
N ALA A 520 0.79 -1.75 42.49
CA ALA A 520 2.08 -1.08 42.56
C ALA A 520 3.04 -1.94 43.39
N ASP A 521 4.09 -2.39 42.72
CA ASP A 521 4.95 -3.53 43.07
C ASP A 521 5.70 -3.28 44.39
N SER A 522 5.02 -3.50 45.52
CA SER A 522 5.64 -3.53 46.84
C SER A 522 6.39 -4.86 47.01
N GLY A 523 7.56 -4.94 46.37
CA GLY A 523 8.66 -5.79 46.83
C GLY A 523 8.41 -7.30 46.85
N GLN A 524 7.82 -7.89 45.80
CA GLN A 524 7.97 -9.34 45.61
C GLN A 524 9.35 -9.65 45.01
N GLU A 525 10.32 -9.92 45.88
CA GLU A 525 11.64 -10.46 45.51
C GLU A 525 11.48 -11.68 44.57
N GLY A 526 11.82 -11.50 43.29
CA GLY A 526 11.89 -12.58 42.30
C GLY A 526 11.04 -12.42 41.04
N LYS A 527 10.15 -11.41 40.93
CA LYS A 527 9.45 -11.12 39.67
C LYS A 527 10.34 -10.30 38.71
N PRO A 528 10.40 -10.64 37.41
CA PRO A 528 11.18 -9.86 36.43
C PRO A 528 10.56 -8.47 36.23
N THR A 529 11.41 -7.44 36.19
CA THR A 529 10.98 -6.04 35.97
C THR A 529 10.17 -5.91 34.66
N LEU A 530 9.30 -4.90 34.58
CA LEU A 530 8.51 -4.63 33.36
C LEU A 530 9.41 -4.51 32.13
N MET A 531 10.55 -3.82 32.26
CA MET A 531 11.54 -3.69 31.20
C MET A 531 12.15 -5.04 30.80
N MET A 532 12.50 -5.90 31.77
CA MET A 532 13.01 -7.24 31.48
C MET A 532 12.00 -8.08 30.70
N ARG A 533 10.71 -8.01 31.07
CA ARG A 533 9.63 -8.72 30.36
C ARG A 533 9.49 -8.26 28.91
N GLU A 534 9.58 -6.95 28.65
CA GLU A 534 9.54 -6.42 27.29
C GLU A 534 10.75 -6.86 26.45
N LEU A 535 11.95 -6.81 27.03
CA LEU A 535 13.17 -7.26 26.35
C LEU A 535 13.13 -8.76 26.06
N GLU A 536 12.66 -9.58 27.01
CA GLU A 536 12.43 -11.01 26.77
C GLU A 536 11.46 -11.24 25.60
N SER A 537 10.36 -10.50 25.54
CA SER A 537 9.38 -10.57 24.44
C SER A 537 9.99 -10.20 23.09
N ILE A 538 10.77 -9.12 23.03
CA ILE A 538 11.48 -8.69 21.81
C ILE A 538 12.47 -9.77 21.35
N LEU A 539 13.29 -10.29 22.26
CA LEU A 539 14.27 -11.34 21.94
C LEU A 539 13.58 -12.65 21.53
N ALA A 540 12.46 -13.01 22.18
CA ALA A 540 11.65 -14.17 21.81
C ALA A 540 11.12 -14.03 20.37
N SER A 541 10.61 -12.84 20.00
CA SER A 541 10.19 -12.55 18.62
C SER A 541 11.34 -12.71 17.62
N LEU A 542 12.56 -12.25 17.97
CA LEU A 542 13.75 -12.41 17.14
C LEU A 542 14.17 -13.88 16.94
N LEU A 543 14.03 -14.70 17.99
CA LEU A 543 14.30 -16.14 17.93
C LEU A 543 13.26 -16.86 17.07
N THR A 544 11.96 -16.59 17.29
CA THR A 544 10.85 -17.19 16.52
C THR A 544 10.97 -16.87 15.03
N GLN A 545 11.40 -15.65 14.70
CA GLN A 545 11.63 -15.25 13.30
C GLN A 545 12.95 -15.75 12.72
N GLY A 546 13.78 -16.45 13.49
CA GLY A 546 15.09 -16.96 13.08
C GLY A 546 16.17 -15.89 12.85
N LEU A 547 15.88 -14.62 13.18
CA LEU A 547 16.80 -13.49 13.08
C LEU A 547 17.91 -13.54 14.14
N MET A 548 17.66 -14.31 15.20
CA MET A 548 18.61 -14.77 16.20
C MET A 548 18.45 -16.29 16.40
N ARG A 549 19.48 -16.96 16.91
CA ARG A 549 19.45 -18.39 17.24
C ARG A 549 19.97 -18.61 18.64
N GLY A 550 19.27 -19.42 19.42
CA GLY A 550 19.60 -19.70 20.81
C GLY A 550 18.37 -20.05 21.64
N PHE A 551 18.57 -20.10 22.94
CA PHE A 551 17.52 -20.35 23.92
C PHE A 551 17.50 -19.21 24.95
N LEU A 552 16.31 -18.70 25.25
CA LEU A 552 16.08 -17.76 26.36
C LEU A 552 15.70 -18.54 27.62
N THR A 553 16.21 -18.12 28.77
CA THR A 553 15.85 -18.69 30.07
C THR A 553 15.26 -17.63 31.00
N HIS A 554 14.04 -17.86 31.51
CA HIS A 554 13.32 -16.88 32.35
C HIS A 554 13.84 -16.78 33.80
N LYS A 555 14.16 -17.90 34.45
CA LYS A 555 14.60 -17.91 35.87
C LYS A 555 15.96 -17.22 36.10
N ASN A 556 16.80 -17.22 35.08
CA ASN A 556 18.06 -16.48 35.04
C ASN A 556 18.12 -15.85 33.64
N PRO A 557 17.64 -14.60 33.46
CA PRO A 557 17.48 -13.97 32.15
C PRO A 557 18.78 -13.96 31.35
N ARG A 558 18.93 -14.96 30.46
CA ARG A 558 20.06 -15.06 29.53
C ARG A 558 19.63 -15.69 28.21
N LEU A 559 20.31 -15.26 27.16
CA LEU A 559 20.29 -15.87 25.83
C LEU A 559 21.50 -16.80 25.72
N ALA A 560 21.28 -18.11 25.59
CA ALA A 560 22.34 -19.09 25.35
C ALA A 560 22.39 -19.49 23.88
N ILE A 561 23.59 -19.53 23.29
CA ILE A 561 23.84 -19.83 21.87
C ILE A 561 24.63 -21.14 21.78
N PRO A 562 23.95 -22.31 21.80
CA PRO A 562 24.62 -23.59 21.61
C PRO A 562 25.10 -23.75 20.16
N GLY A 563 26.06 -24.66 19.94
CA GLY A 563 26.58 -24.94 18.60
C GLY A 563 27.58 -23.91 18.05
N ALA A 564 27.98 -22.92 18.86
CA ALA A 564 28.98 -21.91 18.49
C ALA A 564 30.38 -22.46 18.17
N ARG A 565 30.68 -23.71 18.52
CA ARG A 565 32.01 -24.33 18.34
C ARG A 565 32.41 -24.54 16.88
N VAL A 566 31.44 -24.66 15.96
CA VAL A 566 31.71 -24.98 14.55
C VAL A 566 31.91 -23.71 13.69
N ARG A 567 31.18 -22.63 13.99
CA ARG A 567 31.14 -21.40 13.16
C ARG A 567 31.45 -20.11 13.92
N GLY A 568 31.80 -20.21 15.20
CA GLY A 568 31.96 -19.07 16.11
C GLY A 568 30.65 -18.59 16.74
N ALA A 569 30.74 -17.87 17.86
CA ALA A 569 29.58 -17.46 18.64
C ALA A 569 28.65 -16.49 17.90
N VAL A 570 29.21 -15.47 17.25
CA VAL A 570 28.43 -14.43 16.54
C VAL A 570 27.76 -14.98 15.28
N PRO A 571 28.44 -15.70 14.36
CA PRO A 571 27.78 -16.26 13.17
C PRO A 571 26.73 -17.33 13.49
N THR A 572 26.92 -18.09 14.58
CA THR A 572 25.93 -19.08 15.02
C THR A 572 24.70 -18.42 15.63
N GLY A 573 24.86 -17.42 16.51
CA GLY A 573 23.74 -16.76 17.19
C GLY A 573 23.02 -15.70 16.36
N PHE A 574 23.72 -15.08 15.41
CA PHE A 574 23.20 -13.95 14.62
C PHE A 574 23.40 -14.22 13.12
N PRO A 575 22.55 -15.07 12.50
CA PRO A 575 22.64 -15.40 11.09
C PRO A 575 22.46 -14.16 10.19
N ASN A 576 22.78 -14.28 8.91
CA ASN A 576 22.58 -13.22 7.93
C ASN A 576 21.08 -12.92 7.80
N VAL A 577 20.68 -11.67 8.08
CA VAL A 577 19.27 -11.23 8.10
C VAL A 577 18.59 -11.52 6.76
N SER A 578 19.20 -11.12 5.65
CA SER A 578 18.58 -11.29 4.33
C SER A 578 18.40 -12.75 3.93
N GLN A 579 19.37 -13.61 4.25
CA GLN A 579 19.28 -15.04 3.97
C GLN A 579 18.22 -15.71 4.84
N THR A 580 18.11 -15.31 6.11
CA THR A 580 17.07 -15.81 7.02
C THR A 580 15.67 -15.43 6.53
N ILE A 581 15.45 -14.15 6.21
CA ILE A 581 14.15 -13.69 5.74
C ILE A 581 13.82 -14.37 4.41
N LEU A 582 14.78 -14.40 3.47
CA LEU A 582 14.57 -15.06 2.18
C LEU A 582 14.23 -16.54 2.34
N ALA A 583 14.95 -17.28 3.18
CA ALA A 583 14.67 -18.71 3.40
C ALA A 583 13.29 -18.98 4.01
N ARG A 584 12.71 -18.02 4.74
CA ARG A 584 11.36 -18.13 5.30
C ARG A 584 10.29 -17.77 4.28
N GLU A 585 10.52 -16.72 3.50
CA GLU A 585 9.52 -16.18 2.56
C GLU A 585 9.54 -16.90 1.20
N ARG A 586 10.63 -17.60 0.87
CA ARG A 586 10.82 -18.34 -0.38
C ARG A 586 10.25 -19.76 -0.27
N GLU A 587 8.93 -19.89 -0.32
CA GLU A 587 8.28 -21.18 -0.56
C GLU A 587 8.27 -21.52 -2.06
N ASP A 588 7.93 -20.54 -2.91
CA ASP A 588 7.99 -20.60 -4.37
C ASP A 588 8.36 -19.20 -4.91
N ASP A 589 9.02 -19.15 -6.07
CA ASP A 589 9.33 -17.90 -6.79
C ASP A 589 8.11 -17.40 -7.62
N ASN A 590 6.95 -18.08 -7.48
CA ASN A 590 5.67 -17.69 -8.05
C ASN A 590 5.14 -16.38 -7.44
N VAL A 591 4.83 -15.41 -8.31
CA VAL A 591 4.29 -14.10 -7.93
C VAL A 591 2.80 -14.06 -8.26
N PRO A 592 1.89 -13.98 -7.27
CA PRO A 592 0.46 -13.84 -7.53
C PRO A 592 0.17 -12.65 -8.44
N GLY A 593 -0.69 -12.81 -9.44
CA GLY A 593 -0.93 -11.76 -10.45
C GLY A 593 0.02 -11.81 -11.65
N TRP A 594 1.16 -12.49 -11.57
CA TRP A 594 2.10 -12.58 -12.70
C TRP A 594 1.90 -13.88 -13.49
N VAL A 595 1.19 -13.80 -14.62
CA VAL A 595 1.08 -14.94 -15.53
C VAL A 595 2.41 -15.19 -16.24
N GLN A 596 3.10 -16.24 -15.79
CA GLN A 596 4.26 -16.80 -16.44
C GLN A 596 3.81 -17.87 -17.45
N SER A 597 4.61 -18.11 -18.50
CA SER A 597 4.40 -19.34 -19.24
C SER A 597 4.74 -20.50 -18.32
N PRO A 598 4.00 -21.62 -18.35
CA PRO A 598 4.52 -22.83 -17.74
C PRO A 598 5.89 -23.04 -18.37
N GLU A 599 6.93 -23.08 -17.52
CA GLU A 599 8.16 -23.71 -17.95
C GLU A 599 7.74 -25.05 -18.54
N MET A 600 8.29 -25.42 -19.71
CA MET A 600 8.18 -26.80 -20.14
C MET A 600 8.69 -27.60 -18.96
N ALA A 601 7.78 -28.21 -18.20
CA ALA A 601 8.14 -29.16 -17.18
C ALA A 601 9.13 -30.07 -17.87
N ALA A 602 10.38 -30.06 -17.38
CA ALA A 602 11.39 -30.97 -17.86
C ALA A 602 10.68 -32.32 -17.92
N VAL A 603 10.55 -32.87 -19.13
CA VAL A 603 9.92 -34.16 -19.36
C VAL A 603 10.52 -35.05 -18.26
N PRO A 604 9.73 -35.62 -17.33
CA PRO A 604 10.30 -36.54 -16.39
C PRO A 604 10.93 -37.60 -17.26
N ALA A 605 12.27 -37.65 -17.27
CA ALA A 605 13.01 -38.62 -18.05
C ALA A 605 12.36 -39.96 -17.72
N ALA A 606 11.79 -40.59 -18.75
CA ALA A 606 11.13 -41.87 -18.64
C ALA A 606 11.99 -42.77 -17.75
N GLY A 607 11.40 -43.28 -16.67
CA GLY A 607 12.10 -43.89 -15.55
C GLY A 607 13.17 -44.89 -15.98
N GLY A 608 14.41 -44.42 -16.00
CA GLY A 608 15.59 -45.27 -15.87
C GLY A 608 15.71 -45.65 -14.39
N GLY A 609 15.59 -46.95 -14.11
CA GLY A 609 15.57 -47.50 -12.76
C GLY A 609 16.64 -46.92 -11.84
N ARG A 610 16.19 -46.31 -10.75
CA ARG A 610 17.06 -45.79 -9.69
C ARG A 610 17.57 -46.98 -8.87
N VAL A 611 18.78 -47.46 -9.18
CA VAL A 611 19.49 -48.43 -8.34
C VAL A 611 19.88 -47.74 -7.05
N VAL A 612 19.26 -48.13 -5.94
CA VAL A 612 19.59 -47.65 -4.59
C VAL A 612 20.67 -48.57 -4.03
N ASN A 613 21.87 -48.04 -3.82
CA ASN A 613 22.97 -48.75 -3.16
C ASN A 613 22.72 -48.78 -1.65
N LEU A 614 22.34 -49.94 -1.10
CA LEU A 614 22.06 -50.19 0.31
C LEU A 614 23.28 -50.75 1.06
N SER A 615 24.43 -50.10 0.96
CA SER A 615 25.68 -50.54 1.63
C SER A 615 25.74 -50.23 3.14
N GLY A 616 24.60 -50.10 3.83
CA GLY A 616 24.60 -49.79 5.28
C GLY A 616 23.33 -50.12 6.06
N ALA A 617 22.35 -50.81 5.48
CA ALA A 617 21.14 -51.18 6.22
C ALA A 617 21.37 -52.47 7.02
N ARG A 618 21.39 -52.38 8.36
CA ARG A 618 21.35 -53.56 9.24
C ARG A 618 19.91 -54.10 9.31
N PRO A 619 19.70 -55.43 9.20
CA PRO A 619 18.39 -56.03 9.39
C PRO A 619 17.94 -55.94 10.85
N VAL A 620 16.68 -55.57 11.06
CA VAL A 620 16.03 -55.50 12.37
C VAL A 620 15.32 -56.82 12.64
N GLY A 621 15.70 -57.48 13.74
CA GLY A 621 14.91 -58.51 14.42
C GLY A 621 15.38 -59.95 14.22
N VAL A 622 16.20 -60.45 15.16
CA VAL A 622 15.98 -61.71 15.90
C VAL A 622 16.76 -61.64 17.21
N GLN A 623 16.09 -61.28 18.31
CA GLN A 623 15.88 -62.10 19.52
C GLN A 623 14.97 -61.34 20.48
#